data_AF-A0A1Y0EQW7-F1
#
_entry.id   AF-A0A1Y0EQW7-F1
#
_cell.length_a   1.000
_cell.length_b   1.000
_cell.length_c   1.000
_cell.angle_alpha   90.00
_cell.angle_beta   90.00
_cell.angle_gamma   90.00
#
_symmetry.space_group_name_H-M   'P 1'
#
loop_
_entity.id
_entity.type
_entity.pdbx_description
1 polymer ?
#
loop_
_entity_poly.entity_id
_entity_poly.type
_entity_poly.pdbx_seq_one_letter_code
_entity_poly.pdbx_strand_id
1 'polypeptide(L)'
;MPRLEAGMTLVELMISITIGLFIIGAALMVFQSTSGIGRQISEVAQLRQQGATAFRVIAKQVSEAGSVEPDYNDENNNFRFADKFTWTGSSAIANWTPPTGTDFLSISQQVQTSSDYQALLRNCLGQTVKKSGSDDTTRSSFYIKPVSGKSYGELMCETGANDGGQPIISNVAAFKVRYRVRPSATNITAKQFVDNPTSWGLVDAVEVCLDLVGDRNTPTDDSTYTDCDGDSTVSRGNRLHVVQRSLFTVYSAQR
;
A
#
# COMPACT_ATOMS: atom_id res chain seq x y z
N MET A 1 38.97 -71.37 -9.96
CA MET A 1 39.05 -70.06 -9.26
C MET A 1 38.16 -70.15 -8.03
N PRO A 2 38.69 -70.26 -6.81
CA PRO A 2 37.85 -70.29 -5.62
C PRO A 2 37.38 -68.86 -5.33
N ARG A 3 36.07 -68.68 -5.17
CA ARG A 3 35.48 -67.44 -4.65
C ARG A 3 35.78 -67.39 -3.15
N LEU A 4 36.49 -66.36 -2.69
CA LEU A 4 36.60 -66.04 -1.28
C LEU A 4 35.22 -65.56 -0.81
N GLU A 5 34.55 -66.35 0.03
CA GLU A 5 33.39 -65.87 0.78
C GLU A 5 33.89 -64.92 1.87
N ALA A 6 33.78 -63.62 1.62
CA ALA A 6 34.02 -62.59 2.63
C ALA A 6 32.76 -62.45 3.50
N GLY A 7 32.75 -63.11 4.66
CA GLY A 7 31.73 -62.85 5.68
C GLY A 7 31.94 -61.46 6.28
N MET A 8 30.94 -60.59 6.16
CA MET A 8 30.96 -59.29 6.84
C MET A 8 30.95 -59.50 8.36
N THR A 9 31.81 -58.78 9.07
CA THR A 9 31.83 -58.84 10.53
C THR A 9 30.62 -58.12 11.11
N LEU A 10 30.07 -58.61 12.22
CA LEU A 10 28.93 -57.97 12.90
C LEU A 10 29.22 -56.50 13.25
N VAL A 11 30.49 -56.18 13.52
CA VAL A 11 30.97 -54.82 13.80
C VAL A 11 30.88 -53.91 12.57
N GLU A 12 31.21 -54.40 11.38
CA GLU A 12 31.13 -53.63 10.12
C GLU A 12 29.68 -53.25 9.77
N LEU A 13 28.74 -54.16 10.07
CA LEU A 13 27.30 -53.90 9.94
C LEU A 13 26.85 -52.80 10.92
N MET A 14 27.29 -52.87 12.19
CA MET A 14 26.94 -51.85 13.19
C MET A 14 27.51 -50.47 12.84
N ILE A 15 28.76 -50.41 12.36
CA ILE A 15 29.38 -49.15 11.92
C ILE A 15 28.63 -48.57 10.72
N SER A 16 28.28 -49.39 9.75
CA SER A 16 27.56 -48.93 8.55
C SER A 16 26.17 -48.39 8.88
N ILE A 17 25.42 -49.08 9.76
CA ILE A 17 24.10 -48.63 10.20
C ILE A 17 24.20 -47.34 11.01
N THR A 18 25.17 -47.21 11.92
CA THR A 18 25.34 -46.00 12.74
C THR A 18 25.70 -44.78 11.90
N ILE A 19 26.63 -44.92 10.95
CA ILE A 19 27.00 -43.84 10.02
C ILE A 19 25.81 -43.49 9.11
N GLY A 20 25.10 -44.49 8.58
CA GLY A 20 23.90 -44.26 7.76
C GLY A 20 22.81 -43.50 8.51
N LEU A 21 22.52 -43.89 9.76
CA LEU A 21 21.54 -43.20 10.59
C LEU A 21 21.95 -41.75 10.89
N PHE A 22 23.24 -41.53 11.14
CA PHE A 22 23.78 -40.19 11.41
C PHE A 22 23.63 -39.26 10.20
N ILE A 23 23.95 -39.74 9.01
CA ILE A 23 23.80 -38.97 7.76
C ILE A 23 22.34 -38.65 7.48
N ILE A 24 21.43 -39.61 7.65
CA ILE A 24 19.99 -39.39 7.46
C ILE A 24 19.47 -38.38 8.49
N GLY A 25 19.89 -38.49 9.75
CA GLY A 25 19.54 -37.51 10.80
C GLY A 25 19.99 -36.09 10.46
N ALA A 26 21.24 -35.93 10.02
CA ALA A 26 21.77 -34.64 9.59
C ALA A 26 20.98 -34.06 8.38
N ALA A 27 20.68 -34.90 7.38
CA ALA A 27 19.90 -34.48 6.21
C ALA A 27 18.47 -34.03 6.59
N LEU A 28 17.80 -34.74 7.50
CA LEU A 28 16.48 -34.37 8.00
C LEU A 28 16.48 -33.05 8.79
N MET A 29 17.54 -32.77 9.56
CA MET A 29 17.68 -31.48 10.25
C MET A 29 17.82 -30.32 9.26
N VAL A 30 18.68 -30.47 8.25
CA VAL A 30 18.89 -29.44 7.21
C VAL A 30 17.60 -29.20 6.42
N PHE A 31 16.88 -30.26 6.05
CA PHE A 31 15.62 -30.15 5.33
C PHE A 31 14.55 -29.36 6.11
N GLN A 32 14.39 -29.66 7.41
CA GLN A 32 13.43 -28.96 8.25
C GLN A 32 13.75 -27.48 8.39
N SER A 33 15.02 -27.13 8.64
CA SER A 33 15.48 -25.73 8.69
C SER A 33 15.19 -24.98 7.39
N THR A 34 15.49 -25.59 6.23
CA THR A 34 15.27 -24.99 4.91
C THR A 34 13.79 -24.74 4.63
N SER A 35 12.93 -25.69 4.98
CA SER A 35 11.49 -25.58 4.76
C SER A 35 10.82 -24.49 5.61
N GLY A 36 11.35 -24.20 6.81
CA GLY A 36 10.89 -23.11 7.68
C GLY A 36 11.19 -21.74 7.09
N ILE A 37 12.42 -21.54 6.61
CA ILE A 37 12.86 -20.27 5.98
C ILE A 37 12.07 -19.99 4.70
N GLY A 38 11.84 -21.01 3.87
CA GLY A 38 11.07 -20.84 2.63
C GLY A 38 9.65 -20.29 2.85
N ARG A 39 9.00 -20.66 3.96
CA ARG A 39 7.66 -20.17 4.30
C ARG A 39 7.66 -18.69 4.68
N GLN A 40 8.64 -18.24 5.45
CA GLN A 40 8.77 -16.82 5.84
C GLN A 40 9.05 -15.93 4.63
N ILE A 41 9.91 -16.38 3.71
CA ILE A 41 10.19 -15.66 2.46
C ILE A 41 8.92 -15.53 1.62
N SER A 42 8.14 -16.62 1.51
CA SER A 42 6.87 -16.59 0.78
C SER A 42 5.85 -15.64 1.40
N GLU A 43 5.77 -15.58 2.74
CA GLU A 43 4.87 -14.67 3.44
C GLU A 43 5.28 -13.21 3.25
N VAL A 44 6.57 -12.89 3.36
CA VAL A 44 7.10 -11.55 3.06
C VAL A 44 6.81 -11.16 1.62
N ALA A 45 7.00 -12.07 0.66
CA ALA A 45 6.68 -11.82 -0.75
C ALA A 45 5.18 -11.53 -0.95
N GLN A 46 4.31 -12.27 -0.28
CA GLN A 46 2.86 -12.03 -0.31
C GLN A 46 2.50 -10.66 0.27
N LEU A 47 3.07 -10.27 1.42
CA LEU A 47 2.85 -8.95 2.01
C LEU A 47 3.35 -7.83 1.09
N ARG A 48 4.55 -7.98 0.50
CA ARG A 48 5.09 -7.02 -0.48
C ARG A 48 4.17 -6.87 -1.69
N GLN A 49 3.60 -7.97 -2.18
CA GLN A 49 2.66 -7.96 -3.30
C GLN A 49 1.33 -7.27 -2.95
N GLN A 50 0.81 -7.49 -1.73
CA GLN A 50 -0.38 -6.80 -1.25
C GLN A 50 -0.15 -5.29 -1.18
N GLY A 51 0.94 -4.84 -0.54
CA GLY A 51 1.24 -3.41 -0.48
C GLY A 51 1.52 -2.79 -1.86
N ALA A 52 2.18 -3.51 -2.77
CA ALA A 52 2.33 -3.07 -4.16
C ALA A 52 0.98 -2.89 -4.87
N THR A 53 0.00 -3.73 -4.57
CA THR A 53 -1.36 -3.63 -5.11
C THR A 53 -2.06 -2.38 -4.56
N ALA A 54 -1.98 -2.13 -3.25
CA ALA A 54 -2.52 -0.91 -2.64
C ALA A 54 -1.87 0.35 -3.21
N PHE A 55 -0.54 0.40 -3.31
CA PHE A 55 0.14 1.55 -3.92
C PHE A 55 -0.21 1.74 -5.38
N ARG A 56 -0.48 0.69 -6.16
CA ARG A 56 -0.93 0.82 -7.54
C ARG A 56 -2.29 1.51 -7.62
N VAL A 57 -3.23 1.16 -6.75
CA VAL A 57 -4.54 1.80 -6.69
C VAL A 57 -4.41 3.25 -6.24
N ILE A 58 -3.65 3.51 -5.17
CA ILE A 58 -3.40 4.88 -4.68
C ILE A 58 -2.72 5.73 -5.76
N ALA A 59 -1.66 5.23 -6.39
CA ALA A 59 -0.93 5.91 -7.45
C ALA A 59 -1.85 6.31 -8.60
N LYS A 60 -2.74 5.40 -9.01
CA LYS A 60 -3.72 5.68 -10.07
C LYS A 60 -4.62 6.85 -9.68
N GLN A 61 -5.15 6.87 -8.46
CA GLN A 61 -6.00 7.97 -8.01
C GLN A 61 -5.24 9.28 -7.86
N VAL A 62 -4.03 9.26 -7.27
CA VAL A 62 -3.19 10.47 -7.14
C VAL A 62 -2.80 11.03 -8.50
N SER A 63 -2.54 10.17 -9.49
CA SER A 63 -2.20 10.61 -10.85
C SER A 63 -3.34 11.34 -11.57
N GLU A 64 -4.58 11.06 -11.19
CA GLU A 64 -5.78 11.70 -11.75
C GLU A 64 -6.27 12.89 -10.91
N ALA A 65 -5.63 13.13 -9.75
CA ALA A 65 -6.03 14.14 -8.79
C ALA A 65 -6.08 15.53 -9.42
N GLY A 66 -7.23 16.20 -9.34
CA GLY A 66 -7.44 17.55 -9.90
C GLY A 66 -7.32 17.61 -11.41
N SER A 67 -7.46 16.48 -12.12
CA SER A 67 -7.60 16.49 -13.57
C SER A 67 -8.87 17.25 -13.98
N VAL A 68 -8.77 18.00 -15.07
CA VAL A 68 -9.84 18.86 -15.62
C VAL A 68 -9.93 18.67 -17.12
N GLU A 69 -11.13 18.80 -17.67
CA GLU A 69 -11.38 18.67 -19.10
C GLU A 69 -10.73 19.83 -19.88
N PRO A 70 -10.13 19.57 -21.06
CA PRO A 70 -9.85 20.64 -22.00
C PRO A 70 -11.17 21.24 -22.52
N ASP A 71 -11.35 22.53 -22.31
CA ASP A 71 -12.46 23.32 -22.79
C ASP A 71 -12.05 24.05 -24.08
N TYR A 72 -12.86 23.96 -25.13
CA TYR A 72 -12.62 24.68 -26.38
C TYR A 72 -13.24 26.06 -26.29
N ASN A 73 -12.41 27.10 -26.45
CA ASN A 73 -12.87 28.48 -26.48
C ASN A 73 -13.23 28.89 -27.92
N ASP A 74 -14.52 28.94 -28.22
CA ASP A 74 -15.07 29.37 -29.51
C ASP A 74 -14.67 30.79 -29.92
N GLU A 75 -14.43 31.69 -28.97
CA GLU A 75 -14.14 33.11 -29.24
C GLU A 75 -12.73 33.31 -29.79
N ASN A 76 -11.77 32.49 -29.36
CA ASN A 76 -10.35 32.61 -29.71
C ASN A 76 -9.80 31.39 -30.48
N ASN A 77 -10.65 30.41 -30.84
CA ASN A 77 -10.27 29.17 -31.51
C ASN A 77 -9.07 28.47 -30.85
N ASN A 78 -9.13 28.32 -29.52
CA ASN A 78 -8.04 27.77 -28.72
C ASN A 78 -8.58 26.83 -27.64
N PHE A 79 -7.79 25.83 -27.25
CA PHE A 79 -8.07 24.97 -26.12
C PHE A 79 -7.51 25.59 -24.84
N ARG A 80 -8.34 25.68 -23.81
CA ARG A 80 -7.94 25.96 -22.43
C ARG A 80 -8.27 24.74 -21.57
N PHE A 81 -7.73 24.69 -20.36
CA PHE A 81 -8.29 23.78 -19.36
C PHE A 81 -9.49 24.46 -18.73
N ALA A 82 -10.56 23.73 -18.41
CA ALA A 82 -11.72 24.28 -17.73
C ALA A 82 -11.28 25.06 -16.47
N ASP A 83 -11.83 26.26 -16.31
CA ASP A 83 -11.29 27.26 -15.37
C ASP A 83 -11.47 26.88 -13.89
N LYS A 84 -12.28 25.86 -13.55
CA LYS A 84 -12.57 25.51 -12.15
C LYS A 84 -12.72 24.00 -11.91
N PHE A 85 -11.75 23.47 -11.18
CA PHE A 85 -11.93 22.27 -10.38
C PHE A 85 -12.77 22.63 -9.14
N THR A 86 -14.01 22.13 -9.04
CA THR A 86 -14.96 22.53 -7.98
C THR A 86 -15.07 21.43 -6.92
N TRP A 87 -14.02 21.25 -6.11
CA TRP A 87 -14.09 20.46 -4.88
C TRP A 87 -13.28 21.13 -3.79
N THR A 88 -13.91 21.35 -2.63
CA THR A 88 -13.30 21.89 -1.38
C THR A 88 -12.25 22.99 -1.61
N GLY A 89 -12.67 24.14 -2.18
CA GLY A 89 -11.75 25.25 -2.46
C GLY A 89 -10.73 24.96 -3.57
N SER A 90 -11.12 24.13 -4.55
CA SER A 90 -10.34 23.79 -5.75
C SER A 90 -9.02 23.03 -5.49
N SER A 91 -8.96 22.27 -4.40
CA SER A 91 -7.75 21.49 -4.06
C SER A 91 -7.92 20.03 -4.49
N ALA A 92 -7.01 19.48 -5.30
CA ALA A 92 -7.09 18.08 -5.76
C ALA A 92 -7.04 17.02 -4.62
N ILE A 93 -6.46 17.42 -3.50
CA ILE A 93 -6.38 16.67 -2.25
C ILE A 93 -6.88 17.60 -1.16
N ALA A 94 -7.69 17.08 -0.25
CA ALA A 94 -8.27 17.90 0.81
C ALA A 94 -8.49 17.12 2.09
N ASN A 95 -8.74 17.86 3.15
CA ASN A 95 -9.11 17.29 4.44
C ASN A 95 -10.39 16.46 4.33
N TRP A 96 -10.46 15.39 5.13
CA TRP A 96 -11.64 14.59 5.31
C TRP A 96 -11.60 13.86 6.65
N THR A 97 -12.78 13.66 7.24
CA THR A 97 -12.92 12.83 8.43
C THR A 97 -13.22 11.38 8.02
N PRO A 98 -12.27 10.44 8.19
CA PRO A 98 -12.53 9.04 7.89
C PRO A 98 -13.55 8.45 8.89
N PRO A 99 -14.30 7.41 8.51
CA PRO A 99 -15.21 6.71 9.43
C PRO A 99 -14.49 6.09 10.64
N THR A 100 -13.24 5.66 10.44
CA THR A 100 -12.39 5.06 11.46
C THR A 100 -10.93 5.47 11.29
N GLY A 101 -10.19 5.49 12.39
CA GLY A 101 -8.80 5.93 12.40
C GLY A 101 -8.66 7.46 12.32
N THR A 102 -7.42 7.94 12.27
CA THR A 102 -7.09 9.37 12.15
C THR A 102 -6.40 9.70 10.83
N ASP A 103 -5.65 8.74 10.30
CA ASP A 103 -4.94 8.89 9.04
C ASP A 103 -5.85 8.59 7.85
N PHE A 104 -5.83 9.46 6.86
CA PHE A 104 -6.62 9.32 5.64
C PHE A 104 -5.88 9.91 4.44
N LEU A 105 -6.29 9.49 3.25
CA LEU A 105 -5.94 10.15 2.00
C LEU A 105 -7.22 10.34 1.19
N SER A 106 -7.61 11.58 0.94
CA SER A 106 -8.80 11.91 0.17
C SER A 106 -8.41 12.67 -1.10
N ILE A 107 -8.73 12.07 -2.23
CA ILE A 107 -8.38 12.55 -3.56
C ILE A 107 -9.66 12.78 -4.34
N SER A 108 -9.65 13.80 -5.19
CA SER A 108 -10.77 14.13 -6.05
C SER A 108 -10.30 14.47 -7.45
N GLN A 109 -11.20 14.27 -8.40
CA GLN A 109 -10.97 14.56 -9.82
C GLN A 109 -12.27 15.04 -10.45
N GLN A 110 -12.18 15.86 -11.51
CA GLN A 110 -13.37 16.37 -12.17
C GLN A 110 -14.02 15.24 -12.99
N VAL A 111 -15.32 15.03 -12.78
CA VAL A 111 -16.12 14.23 -13.69
C VAL A 111 -16.27 15.02 -14.98
N GLN A 112 -15.73 14.44 -16.05
CA GLN A 112 -15.68 15.05 -17.37
C GLN A 112 -17.10 15.13 -17.95
N THR A 113 -17.38 16.14 -18.75
CA THR A 113 -18.69 16.36 -19.36
C THR A 113 -18.91 15.44 -20.56
N SER A 114 -17.88 15.16 -21.35
CA SER A 114 -17.97 14.21 -22.46
C SER A 114 -18.07 12.76 -21.98
N SER A 115 -18.94 11.97 -22.63
CA SER A 115 -19.07 10.54 -22.37
C SER A 115 -17.79 9.76 -22.66
N ASP A 116 -16.98 10.24 -23.60
CA ASP A 116 -15.72 9.61 -24.00
C ASP A 116 -14.68 9.68 -22.88
N TYR A 117 -14.56 10.84 -22.22
CA TYR A 117 -13.64 10.99 -21.09
C TYR A 117 -14.18 10.35 -19.81
N GLN A 118 -15.50 10.35 -19.57
CA GLN A 118 -16.10 9.62 -18.45
C GLN A 118 -15.77 8.12 -18.51
N ALA A 119 -15.73 7.53 -19.71
CA ALA A 119 -15.39 6.13 -19.90
C ALA A 119 -13.93 5.80 -19.54
N LEU A 120 -13.04 6.78 -19.43
CA LEU A 120 -11.64 6.61 -19.04
C LEU A 120 -11.41 6.75 -17.53
N LEU A 121 -12.29 7.47 -16.84
CA LEU A 121 -12.14 7.74 -15.41
C LEU A 121 -12.62 6.59 -14.55
N ARG A 122 -11.86 6.26 -13.51
CA ARG A 122 -12.16 5.18 -12.57
C ARG A 122 -11.92 5.65 -11.14
N ASN A 123 -12.89 5.44 -10.27
CA ASN A 123 -12.67 5.63 -8.84
C ASN A 123 -11.78 4.49 -8.27
N CYS A 124 -11.44 4.58 -6.98
CA CYS A 124 -10.58 3.57 -6.34
C CYS A 124 -11.20 2.15 -6.27
N LEU A 125 -12.51 2.01 -6.52
CA LEU A 125 -13.21 0.73 -6.65
C LEU A 125 -13.27 0.22 -8.10
N GLY A 126 -12.70 0.95 -9.06
CA GLY A 126 -12.75 0.60 -10.47
C GLY A 126 -14.12 0.83 -11.13
N GLN A 127 -15.03 1.53 -10.48
CA GLN A 127 -16.33 1.89 -11.06
C GLN A 127 -16.17 3.11 -11.96
N THR A 128 -17.03 3.22 -12.97
CA THR A 128 -17.13 4.42 -13.79
C THR A 128 -17.68 5.56 -12.94
N VAL A 129 -17.09 6.73 -13.12
CA VAL A 129 -17.53 7.94 -12.41
C VAL A 129 -18.59 8.61 -13.26
N LYS A 130 -19.74 8.88 -12.65
CA LYS A 130 -20.86 9.57 -13.30
C LYS A 130 -21.07 10.89 -12.59
N LYS A 131 -21.45 11.91 -13.35
CA LYS A 131 -21.94 13.17 -12.79
C LYS A 131 -23.14 12.87 -11.90
N SER A 132 -23.06 13.21 -10.62
CA SER A 132 -24.14 13.03 -9.66
C SER A 132 -24.24 14.27 -8.77
N GLY A 133 -25.29 15.06 -8.96
CA GLY A 133 -25.53 16.29 -8.18
C GLY A 133 -24.89 17.55 -8.77
N SER A 134 -24.72 18.57 -7.90
CA SER A 134 -24.20 19.90 -8.25
C SER A 134 -22.67 19.99 -8.32
N ASP A 135 -21.96 19.00 -7.79
CA ASP A 135 -20.50 18.93 -7.83
C ASP A 135 -20.07 17.90 -8.89
N ASP A 136 -19.44 18.37 -9.96
CA ASP A 136 -18.88 17.53 -11.03
C ASP A 136 -17.54 16.93 -10.59
N THR A 137 -17.47 16.36 -9.38
CA THR A 137 -16.25 15.72 -8.88
C THR A 137 -16.55 14.35 -8.33
N THR A 138 -15.61 13.45 -8.57
CA THR A 138 -15.61 12.11 -7.98
C THR A 138 -14.47 12.03 -7.00
N ARG A 139 -14.70 11.26 -5.94
CA ARG A 139 -13.83 11.22 -4.79
C ARG A 139 -13.38 9.79 -4.54
N SER A 140 -12.12 9.63 -4.19
CA SER A 140 -11.51 8.37 -3.79
C SER A 140 -10.78 8.60 -2.48
N SER A 141 -11.26 7.97 -1.42
CA SER A 141 -10.76 8.16 -0.06
C SER A 141 -10.27 6.85 0.52
N PHE A 142 -9.11 6.89 1.17
CA PHE A 142 -8.44 5.74 1.76
C PHE A 142 -8.32 5.94 3.28
N TYR A 143 -8.62 4.89 4.04
CA TYR A 143 -8.53 4.87 5.51
C TYR A 143 -8.40 3.43 6.00
N ILE A 144 -7.96 3.23 7.24
CA ILE A 144 -7.98 1.90 7.87
C ILE A 144 -9.28 1.69 8.61
N LYS A 145 -9.90 0.54 8.36
CA LYS A 145 -10.96 -0.02 9.19
C LYS A 145 -10.38 -1.10 10.12
N PRO A 146 -10.44 -0.92 11.45
CA PRO A 146 -9.97 -1.95 12.37
C PRO A 146 -10.85 -3.20 12.30
N VAL A 147 -10.24 -4.37 12.41
CA VAL A 147 -10.94 -5.66 12.50
C VAL A 147 -11.08 -6.04 13.97
N SER A 148 -12.30 -6.33 14.41
CA SER A 148 -12.58 -6.67 15.81
C SER A 148 -11.73 -7.86 16.29
N GLY A 149 -11.04 -7.70 17.43
CA GLY A 149 -10.18 -8.72 18.02
C GLY A 149 -8.82 -8.91 17.34
N LYS A 150 -8.43 -8.02 16.41
CA LYS A 150 -7.10 -8.02 15.77
C LYS A 150 -6.36 -6.71 16.05
N SER A 151 -5.04 -6.77 16.07
CA SER A 151 -4.16 -5.58 16.15
C SER A 151 -3.96 -4.87 14.81
N TYR A 152 -4.65 -5.33 13.77
CA TYR A 152 -4.53 -4.87 12.40
C TYR A 152 -5.91 -4.75 11.76
N GLY A 153 -5.98 -3.96 10.70
CA GLY A 153 -7.21 -3.66 9.99
C GLY A 153 -7.14 -3.97 8.51
N GLU A 154 -8.08 -3.39 7.78
CA GLU A 154 -8.19 -3.42 6.34
C GLU A 154 -8.01 -2.00 5.80
N LEU A 155 -7.22 -1.84 4.73
CA LEU A 155 -7.17 -0.57 4.01
C LEU A 155 -8.40 -0.49 3.11
N MET A 156 -9.26 0.46 3.39
CA MET A 156 -10.51 0.68 2.69
C MET A 156 -10.32 1.71 1.59
N CYS A 157 -11.11 1.57 0.51
CA CYS A 157 -11.40 2.63 -0.43
C CYS A 157 -12.90 2.98 -0.35
N GLU A 158 -13.20 4.27 -0.25
CA GLU A 158 -14.55 4.80 -0.25
C GLU A 158 -14.70 5.90 -1.31
N THR A 159 -15.86 5.93 -1.96
CA THR A 159 -16.11 6.78 -3.11
C THR A 159 -17.10 7.92 -2.84
N GLY A 160 -17.37 8.23 -1.57
CA GLY A 160 -18.32 9.26 -1.14
C GLY A 160 -19.80 8.93 -1.40
N ALA A 161 -20.08 7.82 -2.08
CA ALA A 161 -21.42 7.21 -2.13
C ALA A 161 -21.66 6.44 -0.83
N ASN A 162 -22.89 6.51 -0.30
CA ASN A 162 -23.33 6.00 1.01
C ASN A 162 -23.18 4.48 1.28
N ASP A 163 -22.32 3.76 0.54
CA ASP A 163 -22.19 2.30 0.57
C ASP A 163 -21.12 1.78 1.55
N GLY A 164 -20.44 2.68 2.27
CA GLY A 164 -19.29 2.32 3.09
C GLY A 164 -18.09 1.89 2.23
N GLY A 165 -16.87 2.11 2.73
CA GLY A 165 -15.68 1.71 1.99
C GLY A 165 -15.61 0.19 1.75
N GLN A 166 -14.94 -0.22 0.67
CA GLN A 166 -14.58 -1.61 0.39
C GLN A 166 -13.10 -1.86 0.69
N PRO A 167 -12.73 -3.04 1.21
CA PRO A 167 -11.34 -3.37 1.49
C PRO A 167 -10.56 -3.58 0.17
N ILE A 168 -9.38 -2.95 0.07
CA ILE A 168 -8.44 -3.13 -1.05
C ILE A 168 -7.40 -4.19 -0.67
N ILE A 169 -6.90 -4.10 0.56
CA ILE A 169 -5.97 -5.05 1.16
C ILE A 169 -6.32 -5.25 2.64
N SER A 170 -5.96 -6.41 3.16
CA SER A 170 -6.11 -6.76 4.58
C SER A 170 -4.76 -6.70 5.29
N ASN A 171 -4.78 -6.96 6.59
CA ASN A 171 -3.58 -7.06 7.44
C ASN A 171 -2.72 -5.80 7.47
N VAL A 172 -3.38 -4.65 7.56
CA VAL A 172 -2.72 -3.35 7.64
C VAL A 172 -2.66 -2.95 9.11
N ALA A 173 -1.47 -2.99 9.70
CA ALA A 173 -1.24 -2.56 11.07
C ALA A 173 -1.24 -1.03 11.19
N ALA A 174 -0.66 -0.33 10.20
CA ALA A 174 -0.66 1.12 10.13
C ALA A 174 -0.74 1.63 8.68
N PHE A 175 -1.41 2.76 8.51
CA PHE A 175 -1.50 3.55 7.28
C PHE A 175 -1.21 4.98 7.68
N LYS A 176 -0.06 5.49 7.25
CA LYS A 176 0.37 6.86 7.53
C LYS A 176 0.46 7.64 6.25
N VAL A 177 -0.05 8.86 6.28
CA VAL A 177 -0.07 9.75 5.13
C VAL A 177 0.58 11.06 5.55
N ARG A 178 1.62 11.46 4.81
CA ARG A 178 2.30 12.74 4.98
C ARG A 178 2.21 13.53 3.70
N TYR A 179 1.97 14.82 3.82
CA TYR A 179 1.76 15.70 2.69
C TYR A 179 2.97 16.58 2.50
N ARG A 180 3.53 16.60 1.30
CA ARG A 180 4.57 17.55 0.94
C ARG A 180 3.91 18.83 0.46
N VAL A 181 4.18 19.93 1.15
CA VAL A 181 3.50 21.20 0.97
C VAL A 181 4.50 22.27 0.53
N ARG A 182 4.11 23.07 -0.45
CA ARG A 182 4.82 24.29 -0.85
C ARG A 182 4.51 25.42 0.12
N PRO A 183 5.47 26.32 0.41
CA PRO A 183 5.25 27.45 1.31
C PRO A 183 4.34 28.51 0.67
N SER A 184 4.31 28.61 -0.66
CA SER A 184 3.38 29.47 -1.40
C SER A 184 3.25 29.01 -2.86
N ALA A 185 2.32 29.63 -3.60
CA ALA A 185 2.14 29.36 -5.02
C ALA A 185 3.38 29.74 -5.87
N THR A 186 4.18 30.71 -5.43
CA THR A 186 5.35 31.22 -6.17
C THR A 186 6.68 30.63 -5.70
N ASN A 187 6.79 30.24 -4.42
CA ASN A 187 7.98 29.58 -3.89
C ASN A 187 7.81 28.06 -3.93
N ILE A 188 8.42 27.43 -4.94
CA ILE A 188 8.29 25.98 -5.22
C ILE A 188 9.44 25.13 -4.67
N THR A 189 10.49 25.73 -4.09
CA THR A 189 11.74 25.03 -3.74
C THR A 189 11.80 24.55 -2.30
N ALA A 190 11.29 25.34 -1.35
CA ALA A 190 11.35 25.03 0.08
C ALA A 190 10.19 24.12 0.53
N LYS A 191 10.23 22.84 0.17
CA LYS A 191 9.16 21.87 0.44
C LYS A 191 9.30 21.21 1.81
N GLN A 192 8.18 21.01 2.51
CA GLN A 192 8.16 20.36 3.83
C GLN A 192 7.09 19.26 3.88
N PHE A 193 7.34 18.21 4.66
CA PHE A 193 6.35 17.18 4.94
C PHE A 193 5.59 17.49 6.23
N VAL A 194 4.27 17.51 6.16
CA VAL A 194 3.36 17.75 7.28
C VAL A 194 2.25 16.71 7.29
N ASP A 195 1.72 16.38 8.46
CA ASP A 195 0.67 15.37 8.58
C ASP A 195 -0.72 15.99 8.35
N ASN A 196 -0.90 17.26 8.71
CA ASN A 196 -2.15 17.99 8.50
C ASN A 196 -1.89 19.38 7.85
N PRO A 197 -1.96 19.49 6.52
CA PRO A 197 -1.83 20.75 5.81
C PRO A 197 -2.88 21.79 6.21
N THR A 198 -2.46 23.04 6.38
CA THR A 198 -3.38 24.18 6.50
C THR A 198 -3.83 24.69 5.13
N SER A 199 -2.97 24.56 4.12
CA SER A 199 -3.19 25.03 2.75
C SER A 199 -3.13 23.87 1.77
N TRP A 200 -4.28 23.20 1.59
CA TRP A 200 -4.42 22.00 0.76
C TRP A 200 -4.08 22.23 -0.72
N GLY A 201 -4.36 23.43 -1.25
CA GLY A 201 -3.99 23.79 -2.63
C GLY A 201 -2.48 23.88 -2.88
N LEU A 202 -1.64 23.82 -1.84
CA LEU A 202 -0.17 23.85 -1.95
C LEU A 202 0.47 22.45 -1.80
N VAL A 203 -0.34 21.40 -1.61
CA VAL A 203 0.14 20.02 -1.54
C VAL A 203 0.61 19.57 -2.92
N ASP A 204 1.90 19.28 -3.08
CA ASP A 204 2.51 18.89 -4.37
C ASP A 204 2.89 17.41 -4.45
N ALA A 205 2.92 16.71 -3.31
CA ALA A 205 3.11 15.27 -3.23
C ALA A 205 2.52 14.70 -1.94
N VAL A 206 2.29 13.39 -1.93
CA VAL A 206 1.83 12.61 -0.78
C VAL A 206 2.76 11.43 -0.58
N GLU A 207 3.34 11.31 0.60
CA GLU A 207 4.01 10.10 1.05
C GLU A 207 3.01 9.21 1.77
N VAL A 208 2.89 7.96 1.33
CA VAL A 208 2.09 6.94 1.99
C VAL A 208 3.02 5.87 2.53
N CYS A 209 2.85 5.55 3.81
CA CYS A 209 3.47 4.41 4.47
C CYS A 209 2.41 3.38 4.84
N LEU A 210 2.68 2.12 4.50
CA LEU A 210 1.90 0.96 4.93
C LEU A 210 2.79 0.06 5.78
N ASP A 211 2.31 -0.28 6.97
CA ASP A 211 2.84 -1.40 7.75
C ASP A 211 1.91 -2.59 7.62
N LEU A 212 2.42 -3.65 6.98
CA LEU A 212 1.68 -4.87 6.72
C LEU A 212 2.13 -5.98 7.66
N VAL A 213 1.17 -6.67 8.26
CA VAL A 213 1.46 -7.73 9.23
C VAL A 213 1.12 -9.12 8.67
N GLY A 214 1.95 -10.11 9.00
CA GLY A 214 1.70 -11.51 8.66
C GLY A 214 0.50 -12.08 9.41
N ASP A 215 -0.17 -13.06 8.80
CA ASP A 215 -1.29 -13.77 9.44
C ASP A 215 -0.82 -14.84 10.41
N ARG A 216 0.41 -15.33 10.22
CA ARG A 216 0.97 -16.44 10.97
C ARG A 216 1.79 -15.95 12.14
N ASN A 217 1.64 -16.65 13.25
CA ASN A 217 2.54 -16.49 14.36
C ASN A 217 3.91 -17.04 13.94
N THR A 218 4.92 -16.18 13.96
CA THR A 218 6.31 -16.49 13.67
C THR A 218 7.15 -16.06 14.87
N PRO A 219 8.07 -16.90 15.38
CA PRO A 219 9.02 -16.47 16.40
C PRO A 219 9.83 -15.30 15.83
N THR A 220 9.74 -14.14 16.47
CA THR A 220 10.52 -12.96 16.09
C THR A 220 11.66 -12.69 17.07
N ASP A 221 11.81 -13.52 18.12
CA ASP A 221 12.83 -13.42 19.17
C ASP A 221 12.97 -12.00 19.75
N ASP A 222 11.82 -11.36 20.04
CA ASP A 222 11.71 -9.98 20.54
C ASP A 222 12.38 -8.93 19.64
N SER A 223 12.56 -9.24 18.35
CA SER A 223 13.12 -8.29 17.40
C SER A 223 12.22 -7.08 17.19
N THR A 224 12.87 -5.94 16.95
CA THR A 224 12.21 -4.68 16.65
C THR A 224 12.20 -4.39 15.15
N TYR A 225 11.44 -3.37 14.75
CA TYR A 225 11.44 -2.84 13.40
C TYR A 225 11.21 -1.33 13.42
N THR A 226 11.53 -0.69 12.29
CA THR A 226 11.18 0.71 12.04
C THR A 226 9.78 0.78 11.47
N ASP A 227 8.87 1.42 12.20
CA ASP A 227 7.48 1.57 11.80
C ASP A 227 7.25 2.73 10.80
N CYS A 228 5.98 3.07 10.57
CA CYS A 228 5.60 4.17 9.69
C CYS A 228 5.83 5.57 10.30
N ASP A 229 6.00 5.69 11.61
CA ASP A 229 6.37 6.94 12.27
C ASP A 229 7.90 7.13 12.34
N GLY A 230 8.66 6.08 12.03
CA GLY A 230 10.13 6.08 12.01
C GLY A 230 10.75 5.61 13.33
N ASP A 231 9.94 5.08 14.26
CA ASP A 231 10.41 4.52 15.51
C ASP A 231 10.98 3.11 15.26
N SER A 232 12.28 2.92 15.54
CA SER A 232 12.98 1.64 15.39
C SER A 232 12.89 0.71 16.62
N THR A 233 12.18 1.12 17.66
CA THR A 233 12.07 0.39 18.93
C THR A 233 10.79 -0.45 19.04
N VAL A 234 9.92 -0.40 18.02
CA VAL A 234 8.64 -1.12 18.00
C VAL A 234 8.88 -2.62 17.90
N SER A 235 8.35 -3.39 18.85
CA SER A 235 8.43 -4.85 18.84
C SER A 235 7.59 -5.44 17.70
N ARG A 236 8.15 -6.44 17.00
CA ARG A 236 7.40 -7.24 16.00
C ARG A 236 6.38 -8.19 16.62
N GLY A 237 6.37 -8.32 17.95
CA GLY A 237 5.53 -9.28 18.66
C GLY A 237 5.78 -10.70 18.14
N ASN A 238 4.73 -11.40 17.74
CA ASN A 238 4.84 -12.75 17.20
C ASN A 238 4.53 -12.82 15.70
N ARG A 239 4.64 -11.72 14.95
CA ARG A 239 4.26 -11.68 13.53
C ARG A 239 5.30 -10.95 12.71
N LEU A 240 5.36 -11.29 11.43
CA LEU A 240 6.21 -10.56 10.48
C LEU A 240 5.59 -9.20 10.17
N HIS A 241 6.42 -8.17 10.09
CA HIS A 241 6.02 -6.82 9.70
C HIS A 241 6.82 -6.39 8.47
N VAL A 242 6.10 -5.88 7.46
CA VAL A 242 6.65 -5.42 6.21
C VAL A 242 6.19 -3.98 6.00
N VAL A 243 7.09 -3.05 6.29
CA VAL A 243 6.86 -1.62 6.07
C VAL A 243 7.26 -1.25 4.64
N GLN A 244 6.42 -0.50 3.97
CA GLN A 244 6.66 0.07 2.65
C GLN A 244 6.26 1.54 2.62
N ARG A 245 7.06 2.36 1.94
CA ARG A 245 6.82 3.79 1.73
C ARG A 245 6.86 4.12 0.25
N SER A 246 5.96 4.97 -0.20
CA SER A 246 5.94 5.48 -1.57
C SER A 246 5.53 6.96 -1.58
N LEU A 247 6.24 7.74 -2.39
CA LEU A 247 5.95 9.15 -2.62
C LEU A 247 5.24 9.32 -3.97
N PHE A 248 4.08 9.95 -3.96
CA PHE A 248 3.27 10.23 -5.16
C PHE A 248 3.20 11.73 -5.40
N THR A 249 3.59 12.19 -6.59
CA THR A 249 3.48 13.59 -6.97
C THR A 249 2.06 13.93 -7.44
N VAL A 250 1.54 15.06 -7.00
CA VAL A 250 0.24 15.60 -7.42
C VAL A 250 0.45 16.57 -8.56
N TYR A 251 0.09 16.18 -9.78
CA TYR A 251 0.42 16.97 -10.98
C TYR A 251 -0.40 18.25 -11.11
N SER A 252 -1.66 18.26 -10.66
CA SER A 252 -2.51 19.44 -10.70
C SER A 252 -1.96 20.61 -9.87
N ALA A 253 -1.20 20.32 -8.80
CA ALA A 253 -0.60 21.32 -7.92
C ALA A 253 0.75 21.89 -8.41
N GLN A 254 1.26 21.41 -9.55
CA GLN A 254 2.50 21.89 -10.19
C GLN A 254 2.27 22.95 -11.28
N ARG A 255 1.00 23.27 -11.57
CA ARG A 255 0.62 24.42 -12.42
C ARG A 255 0.75 25.73 -11.63
#